data_AF-M5CF00-F1
#
_entry.id   AF-M5CF00-F1
#
_cell.length_a   1.000
_cell.length_b   1.000
_cell.length_c   1.000
_cell.angle_alpha   90.00
_cell.angle_beta   90.00
_cell.angle_gamma   90.00
#
_symmetry.space_group_name_H-M   'P 1'
#
loop_
_entity.id
_entity.type
_entity.pdbx_description
1 polymer ?
#
loop_
_entity_poly.entity_id
_entity_poly.type
_entity_poly.pdbx_seq_one_letter_code
_entity_poly.pdbx_strand_id
1 'polypeptide(L)'
;MADTCNIHLSASDLACARQIVPKVSGLVRRVNDSPTLENAFLEFIDKDPELKGDMRSLERYVATRWNTILATFDSYSHFKNAVQWLTDHPRSKLRRWALNETQWEILEQLKLVLQIFKEPTDRMSQAGVPLVSEVIPELLTVQARLYDVRDDTLHQGLDPTVRVAAQASLLVFDKYMKFAIEESDVYTIAIVICPHRKLKWFADRNFEMDPLRSRVVLRYEELYPFGSRQDSPPPVQQEYWSTGNIFTQRHSSSSVPPVPASADTIQAYLDAPVVPPEVLAQHGGVIGYWNNELSRRPRLARMALDYLTAPAPNVRENVPGAYGCWFVVWNSAPA
;
A
#
# COMPACT_ATOMS: atom_id res chain seq x y z
N MET A 1 17.43 1.78 -21.37
CA MET A 1 17.04 1.97 -19.94
C MET A 1 18.25 2.16 -19.03
N ALA A 2 19.40 1.51 -19.30
CA ALA A 2 20.66 1.75 -18.57
C ALA A 2 21.27 3.15 -18.83
N ASP A 3 21.16 3.66 -20.05
CA ASP A 3 21.82 4.91 -20.46
C ASP A 3 21.24 6.20 -19.85
N THR A 4 20.02 6.15 -19.30
CA THR A 4 19.35 7.34 -18.73
C THR A 4 19.76 7.68 -17.29
N CYS A 5 20.51 6.79 -16.61
CA CYS A 5 20.92 6.99 -15.21
C CYS A 5 22.43 6.83 -14.98
N ASN A 6 23.26 6.79 -16.03
CA ASN A 6 24.71 6.49 -15.94
C ASN A 6 25.01 5.16 -15.20
N ILE A 7 24.10 4.20 -15.21
CA ILE A 7 24.32 2.87 -14.63
C ILE A 7 24.74 1.95 -15.77
N HIS A 8 26.03 1.63 -15.87
CA HIS A 8 26.52 0.63 -16.82
C HIS A 8 26.12 -0.77 -16.35
N LEU A 9 25.21 -1.40 -17.09
CA LEU A 9 24.77 -2.77 -16.85
C LEU A 9 25.14 -3.64 -18.05
N SER A 10 25.96 -4.68 -17.84
CA SER A 10 26.28 -5.62 -18.91
C SER A 10 25.11 -6.56 -19.19
N ALA A 11 25.01 -7.05 -20.43
CA ALA A 11 24.01 -8.06 -20.79
C ALA A 11 24.17 -9.36 -19.98
N SER A 12 25.40 -9.67 -19.56
CA SER A 12 25.71 -10.84 -18.72
C SER A 12 25.15 -10.67 -17.29
N ASP A 13 25.30 -9.50 -16.69
CA ASP A 13 24.84 -9.23 -15.32
C ASP A 13 23.30 -9.30 -15.26
N LEU A 14 22.64 -8.69 -16.25
CA LEU A 14 21.19 -8.75 -16.39
C LEU A 14 20.70 -10.20 -16.60
N ALA A 15 21.38 -10.99 -17.44
CA ALA A 15 21.05 -12.39 -17.64
C ALA A 15 21.24 -13.21 -16.35
N CYS A 16 22.29 -12.91 -15.57
CA CYS A 16 22.55 -13.54 -14.27
C CYS A 16 21.43 -13.26 -13.27
N ALA A 17 21.04 -11.99 -13.10
CA ALA A 17 19.99 -11.58 -12.18
C ALA A 17 18.61 -12.13 -12.56
N ARG A 18 18.27 -12.15 -13.87
CA ARG A 18 16.99 -12.67 -14.38
C ARG A 18 16.76 -14.15 -14.04
N GLN A 19 17.81 -14.91 -13.78
CA GLN A 19 17.71 -16.33 -13.42
C GLN A 19 17.37 -16.57 -11.93
N ILE A 20 17.49 -15.57 -11.06
CA ILE A 20 17.30 -15.74 -9.61
C ILE A 20 15.89 -16.23 -9.29
N VAL A 21 14.85 -15.49 -9.71
CA VAL A 21 13.45 -15.84 -9.42
C VAL A 21 13.08 -17.22 -10.00
N PRO A 22 13.36 -17.55 -11.28
CA PRO A 22 13.10 -18.89 -11.81
C PRO A 22 13.84 -20.00 -11.08
N LYS A 23 15.10 -19.78 -10.68
CA LYS A 23 15.88 -20.80 -9.95
C LYS A 23 15.32 -21.06 -8.56
N VAL A 24 15.08 -20.00 -7.80
CA VAL A 24 14.51 -20.08 -6.46
C VAL A 24 13.13 -20.74 -6.51
N SER A 25 12.21 -20.20 -7.30
CA SER A 25 10.85 -20.73 -7.40
C SER A 25 10.81 -22.17 -7.92
N GLY A 26 11.68 -22.51 -8.87
CA GLY A 26 11.83 -23.86 -9.40
C GLY A 26 12.32 -24.87 -8.36
N LEU A 27 13.30 -24.49 -7.53
CA LEU A 27 13.78 -25.34 -6.44
C LEU A 27 12.71 -25.54 -5.37
N VAL A 28 12.13 -24.44 -4.90
CA VAL A 28 11.10 -24.44 -3.84
C VAL A 28 9.91 -25.31 -4.26
N ARG A 29 9.44 -25.15 -5.50
CA ARG A 29 8.38 -26.01 -6.04
C ARG A 29 8.80 -27.47 -6.06
N ARG A 30 10.02 -27.79 -6.49
CA ARG A 30 10.47 -29.17 -6.62
C ARG A 30 10.63 -29.87 -5.29
N VAL A 31 11.11 -29.17 -4.26
CA VAL A 31 11.20 -29.68 -2.88
C VAL A 31 9.79 -29.92 -2.34
N ASN A 32 8.92 -28.91 -2.41
CA ASN A 32 7.56 -28.99 -1.85
C ASN A 32 6.60 -29.94 -2.60
N ASP A 33 6.88 -30.28 -3.87
CA ASP A 33 6.05 -31.21 -4.65
C ASP A 33 6.58 -32.67 -4.60
N SER A 34 7.71 -32.92 -3.92
CA SER A 34 8.34 -34.24 -3.85
C SER A 34 8.54 -34.67 -2.40
N PRO A 35 7.74 -35.63 -1.89
CA PRO A 35 7.86 -36.09 -0.50
C PRO A 35 9.26 -36.59 -0.13
N THR A 36 9.98 -37.19 -1.08
CA THR A 36 11.36 -37.65 -0.87
C THR A 36 12.33 -36.49 -0.66
N LEU A 37 12.20 -35.41 -1.43
CA LEU A 37 13.06 -34.23 -1.28
C LEU A 37 12.67 -33.41 -0.06
N GLU A 38 11.38 -33.30 0.23
CA GLU A 38 10.86 -32.66 1.44
C GLU A 38 11.35 -33.37 2.70
N ASN A 39 11.27 -34.71 2.76
CA ASN A 39 11.80 -35.46 3.89
C ASN A 39 13.32 -35.31 4.03
N ALA A 40 14.07 -35.37 2.92
CA ALA A 40 15.52 -35.15 2.96
C ALA A 40 15.90 -33.73 3.41
N PHE A 41 15.09 -32.74 3.05
CA PHE A 41 15.22 -31.35 3.50
C PHE A 41 14.96 -31.23 5.01
N LEU A 42 13.86 -31.80 5.51
CA LEU A 42 13.51 -31.81 6.92
C LEU A 42 14.57 -32.54 7.77
N GLU A 43 15.06 -33.70 7.31
CA GLU A 43 16.14 -34.43 7.96
C GLU A 43 17.43 -33.62 8.07
N PHE A 44 17.71 -32.74 7.09
CA PHE A 44 18.84 -31.82 7.15
C PHE A 44 18.61 -30.73 8.19
N ILE A 45 17.41 -30.11 8.18
CA ILE A 45 17.02 -29.07 9.15
C ILE A 45 17.12 -29.61 10.59
N ASP A 46 16.59 -30.81 10.85
CA ASP A 46 16.60 -31.41 12.20
C ASP A 46 18.02 -31.69 12.72
N LYS A 47 19.02 -31.77 11.83
CA LYS A 47 20.42 -32.01 12.16
C LYS A 47 21.26 -30.74 12.23
N ASP A 48 20.73 -29.60 11.80
CA ASP A 48 21.46 -28.34 11.77
C ASP A 48 21.26 -27.58 13.10
N PRO A 49 22.29 -27.50 13.96
CA PRO A 49 22.18 -26.82 15.25
C PRO A 49 22.18 -25.29 15.12
N GLU A 50 22.50 -24.73 13.95
CA GLU A 50 22.57 -23.28 13.71
C GLU A 50 21.24 -22.70 13.23
N LEU A 51 20.33 -23.55 12.73
CA LEU A 51 19.00 -23.16 12.29
C LEU A 51 18.12 -22.78 13.49
N LYS A 52 17.75 -21.50 13.55
CA LYS A 52 16.91 -20.93 14.63
C LYS A 52 15.49 -20.69 14.14
N GLY A 53 14.50 -21.18 14.88
CA GLY A 53 13.08 -20.89 14.66
C GLY A 53 12.25 -22.12 14.29
N ASP A 54 10.94 -21.92 14.15
CA ASP A 54 9.97 -22.99 13.90
C ASP A 54 9.68 -23.22 12.41
N MET A 55 10.37 -22.49 11.52
CA MET A 55 10.18 -22.64 10.09
C MET A 55 10.65 -24.02 9.64
N ARG A 56 9.77 -24.76 8.93
CA ARG A 56 10.05 -26.13 8.48
C ARG A 56 9.84 -26.34 6.97
N SER A 57 9.49 -25.29 6.24
CA SER A 57 9.15 -25.37 4.83
C SER A 57 9.65 -24.18 4.04
N LEU A 58 9.98 -24.41 2.77
CA LEU A 58 10.26 -23.33 1.82
C LEU A 58 8.94 -22.70 1.36
N GLU A 59 8.79 -21.39 1.53
CA GLU A 59 7.56 -20.66 1.18
C GLU A 59 7.37 -20.60 -0.33
N ARG A 60 6.19 -20.99 -0.81
CA ARG A 60 5.90 -21.09 -2.25
C ARG A 60 5.70 -19.71 -2.87
N TYR A 61 6.39 -19.47 -3.98
CA TYR A 61 6.13 -18.31 -4.83
C TYR A 61 4.84 -18.50 -5.62
N VAL A 62 3.93 -17.53 -5.52
CA VAL A 62 2.68 -17.48 -6.28
C VAL A 62 2.71 -16.21 -7.12
N ALA A 63 2.83 -16.38 -8.44
CA ALA A 63 2.98 -15.26 -9.38
C ALA A 63 1.84 -14.22 -9.29
N THR A 64 0.62 -14.66 -8.96
CA THR A 64 -0.54 -13.78 -8.79
C THR A 64 -0.59 -13.07 -7.44
N ARG A 65 0.30 -13.40 -6.49
CA ARG A 65 0.38 -12.81 -5.15
C ARG A 65 1.80 -12.30 -4.92
N TRP A 66 2.06 -11.07 -5.33
CA TRP A 66 3.40 -10.50 -5.34
C TRP A 66 4.11 -10.51 -3.97
N ASN A 67 3.38 -10.40 -2.84
CA ASN A 67 3.96 -10.51 -1.50
C ASN A 67 4.63 -11.86 -1.21
N THR A 68 4.30 -12.91 -1.97
CA THR A 68 4.87 -14.25 -1.76
C THR A 68 6.33 -14.33 -2.16
N ILE A 69 6.83 -13.48 -3.08
CA ILE A 69 8.23 -13.57 -3.52
C ILE A 69 9.20 -13.23 -2.38
N LEU A 70 8.87 -12.24 -1.55
CA LEU A 70 9.68 -11.86 -0.40
C LEU A 70 9.70 -13.00 0.63
N ALA A 71 8.54 -13.57 0.97
CA ALA A 71 8.46 -14.72 1.87
C ALA A 71 9.25 -15.93 1.32
N THR A 72 9.17 -16.18 0.00
CA THR A 72 9.99 -17.19 -0.67
C THR A 72 11.47 -16.90 -0.50
N PHE A 73 11.93 -15.67 -0.75
CA PHE A 73 13.34 -15.30 -0.60
C PHE A 73 13.82 -15.37 0.84
N ASP A 74 13.00 -14.93 1.81
CA ASP A 74 13.29 -15.04 3.24
C ASP A 74 13.48 -16.50 3.65
N SER A 75 12.56 -17.39 3.26
CA SER A 75 12.68 -18.83 3.54
C SER A 75 13.89 -19.45 2.85
N TYR A 76 14.17 -19.08 1.59
CA TYR A 76 15.26 -19.63 0.80
C TYR A 76 16.63 -19.23 1.38
N SER A 77 16.74 -17.98 1.82
CA SER A 77 17.91 -17.44 2.51
C SER A 77 18.08 -18.05 3.90
N HIS A 78 17.00 -18.20 4.66
CA HIS A 78 17.01 -18.84 5.98
C HIS A 78 17.57 -20.27 5.92
N PHE A 79 17.21 -21.02 4.88
CA PHE A 79 17.69 -22.39 4.67
C PHE A 79 18.89 -22.49 3.71
N LYS A 80 19.74 -21.45 3.60
CA LYS A 80 20.87 -21.40 2.64
C LYS A 80 21.72 -22.68 2.66
N ASN A 81 22.11 -23.17 3.84
CA ASN A 81 22.93 -24.38 4.00
C ASN A 81 22.22 -25.64 3.46
N ALA A 82 20.96 -25.83 3.85
CA ALA A 82 20.16 -26.97 3.41
C ALA A 82 19.89 -26.93 1.90
N VAL A 83 19.64 -25.74 1.36
CA VAL A 83 19.47 -25.49 -0.08
C VAL A 83 20.74 -25.84 -0.85
N GLN A 84 21.90 -25.34 -0.41
CA GLN A 84 23.20 -25.64 -1.03
C GLN A 84 23.49 -27.14 -1.01
N TRP A 85 23.30 -27.78 0.15
CA TRP A 85 23.46 -29.22 0.29
C TRP A 85 22.56 -30.01 -0.68
N LEU A 86 21.27 -29.65 -0.77
CA LEU A 86 20.33 -30.29 -1.70
C LEU A 86 20.76 -30.09 -3.16
N THR A 87 21.19 -28.90 -3.54
CA THR A 87 21.57 -28.61 -4.93
C THR A 87 22.90 -29.25 -5.34
N ASP A 88 23.81 -29.44 -4.40
CA ASP A 88 25.11 -30.07 -4.63
C ASP A 88 25.05 -31.60 -4.54
N HIS A 89 24.00 -32.15 -3.91
CA HIS A 89 23.87 -33.59 -3.76
C HIS A 89 23.71 -34.30 -5.13
N PRO A 90 24.61 -35.24 -5.50
CA PRO A 90 24.62 -35.84 -6.84
C PRO A 90 23.31 -36.56 -7.23
N ARG A 91 22.56 -37.07 -6.24
CA ARG A 91 21.31 -37.81 -6.46
C ARG A 91 20.08 -36.91 -6.61
N SER A 92 20.14 -35.65 -6.19
CA SER A 92 18.98 -34.76 -6.18
C SER A 92 18.58 -34.30 -7.59
N LYS A 93 19.56 -34.24 -8.52
CA LYS A 93 19.42 -33.63 -9.86
C LYS A 93 18.93 -32.16 -9.80
N LEU A 94 19.20 -31.46 -8.68
CA LEU A 94 18.75 -30.09 -8.44
C LEU A 94 19.80 -29.03 -8.76
N ARG A 95 21.01 -29.40 -9.17
CA ARG A 95 22.14 -28.48 -9.44
C ARG A 95 21.81 -27.34 -10.42
N ARG A 96 20.90 -27.57 -11.38
CA ARG A 96 20.45 -26.51 -12.32
C ARG A 96 19.79 -25.31 -11.62
N TRP A 97 19.28 -25.51 -10.41
CA TRP A 97 18.62 -24.50 -9.60
C TRP A 97 19.55 -23.85 -8.57
N ALA A 98 20.81 -24.26 -8.50
CA ALA A 98 21.79 -23.66 -7.60
C ALA A 98 22.04 -22.19 -8.01
N LEU A 99 22.01 -21.30 -7.02
CA LEU A 99 22.49 -19.93 -7.16
C LEU A 99 24.01 -19.92 -7.01
N ASN A 100 24.68 -19.10 -7.82
CA ASN A 100 26.09 -18.76 -7.60
C ASN A 100 26.22 -17.65 -6.54
N GLU A 101 27.45 -17.31 -6.13
CA GLU A 101 27.67 -16.33 -5.06
C GLU A 101 27.09 -14.94 -5.39
N THR A 102 27.30 -14.45 -6.61
CA THR A 102 26.73 -13.18 -7.07
C THR A 102 25.19 -13.19 -7.03
N GLN A 103 24.56 -14.31 -7.39
CA GLN A 103 23.10 -14.47 -7.32
C GLN A 103 22.60 -14.47 -5.87
N TRP A 104 23.37 -15.02 -4.93
CA TRP A 104 23.06 -14.93 -3.50
C TRP A 104 23.16 -13.50 -2.99
N GLU A 105 24.20 -12.76 -3.36
CA GLU A 105 24.36 -11.35 -2.99
C GLU A 105 23.19 -10.49 -3.51
N ILE A 106 22.84 -10.66 -4.79
CA ILE A 106 21.70 -9.95 -5.40
C ILE A 106 20.39 -10.36 -4.70
N LEU A 107 20.20 -11.64 -4.35
CA LEU A 107 19.01 -12.10 -3.63
C LEU A 107 18.85 -11.39 -2.29
N GLU A 108 19.94 -11.22 -1.52
CA GLU A 108 19.90 -10.48 -0.25
C GLU A 108 19.54 -9.00 -0.44
N GLN A 109 20.10 -8.36 -1.46
CA GLN A 109 19.73 -6.97 -1.79
C GLN A 109 18.27 -6.86 -2.23
N LEU A 110 17.77 -7.82 -3.03
CA LEU A 110 16.37 -7.84 -3.45
C LEU A 110 15.41 -8.01 -2.27
N LYS A 111 15.77 -8.78 -1.23
CA LYS A 111 14.96 -8.88 0.00
C LYS A 111 14.76 -7.51 0.65
N LEU A 112 15.84 -6.73 0.79
CA LEU A 112 15.78 -5.38 1.36
C LEU A 112 14.90 -4.45 0.53
N VAL A 113 15.03 -4.48 -0.80
CA VAL A 113 14.23 -3.64 -1.70
C VAL A 113 12.76 -4.05 -1.68
N LEU A 114 12.45 -5.34 -1.67
CA LEU A 114 11.07 -5.84 -1.63
C LEU A 114 10.34 -5.46 -0.33
N GLN A 115 11.05 -5.25 0.78
CA GLN A 115 10.46 -4.78 2.03
C GLN A 115 9.86 -3.36 1.91
N ILE A 116 10.38 -2.52 1.00
CA ILE A 116 9.83 -1.18 0.71
C ILE A 116 8.35 -1.26 0.36
N PHE A 117 7.95 -2.30 -0.37
CA PHE A 117 6.58 -2.51 -0.80
C PHE A 117 5.73 -3.25 0.25
N LYS A 118 6.35 -4.17 1.02
CA LYS A 118 5.64 -4.99 2.01
C LYS A 118 4.96 -4.13 3.09
N GLU A 119 5.68 -3.18 3.67
CA GLU A 119 5.15 -2.36 4.78
C GLU A 119 3.89 -1.56 4.38
N PRO A 120 3.88 -0.76 3.30
CA PRO A 120 2.66 -0.08 2.84
C PRO A 120 1.52 -1.06 2.53
N THR A 121 1.84 -2.24 2.02
CA THR A 121 0.84 -3.23 1.62
C THR A 121 0.16 -3.87 2.81
N ASP A 122 0.93 -4.22 3.84
CA ASP A 122 0.38 -4.74 5.09
C ASP A 122 -0.50 -3.69 5.77
N ARG A 123 -0.09 -2.42 5.74
CA ARG A 123 -0.88 -1.29 6.24
C ARG A 123 -2.21 -1.17 5.49
N MET A 124 -2.17 -1.19 4.15
CA MET A 124 -3.36 -1.09 3.29
C MET A 124 -4.26 -2.33 3.32
N SER A 125 -3.74 -3.47 3.81
CA SER A 125 -4.51 -4.72 3.94
C SER A 125 -5.27 -4.83 5.26
N GLN A 126 -5.17 -3.83 6.15
CA GLN A 126 -5.88 -3.82 7.43
C GLN A 126 -7.39 -3.65 7.21
N ALA A 127 -8.15 -4.68 7.57
CA ALA A 127 -9.60 -4.65 7.46
C ALA A 127 -10.20 -3.61 8.43
N GLY A 128 -11.22 -2.88 7.96
CA GLY A 128 -11.99 -1.95 8.79
C GLY A 128 -11.34 -0.58 9.01
N VAL A 129 -10.22 -0.28 8.35
CA VAL A 129 -9.58 1.05 8.41
C VAL A 129 -9.78 1.80 7.08
N PRO A 130 -10.42 2.98 7.10
CA PRO A 130 -10.57 3.81 5.91
C PRO A 130 -9.22 4.43 5.50
N LEU A 131 -8.50 3.81 4.56
CA LEU A 131 -7.14 4.19 4.17
C LEU A 131 -7.03 4.80 2.76
N VAL A 132 -8.16 5.09 2.09
CA VAL A 132 -8.16 5.66 0.73
C VAL A 132 -7.38 6.98 0.65
N SER A 133 -7.47 7.82 1.69
CA SER A 133 -6.72 9.07 1.80
C SER A 133 -5.22 8.88 2.08
N GLU A 134 -4.79 7.67 2.45
CA GLU A 134 -3.39 7.32 2.68
C GLU A 134 -2.70 6.76 1.44
N VAL A 135 -3.45 6.37 0.39
CA VAL A 135 -2.88 5.70 -0.78
C VAL A 135 -1.81 6.53 -1.48
N ILE A 136 -2.09 7.79 -1.83
CA ILE A 136 -1.09 8.66 -2.49
C ILE A 136 0.10 8.96 -1.55
N PRO A 137 -0.09 9.32 -0.26
CA PRO A 137 1.02 9.46 0.68
C PRO A 137 1.94 8.24 0.76
N GLU A 138 1.38 7.03 0.85
CA GLU A 138 2.17 5.79 0.89
C GLU A 138 2.90 5.55 -0.43
N LEU A 139 2.25 5.81 -1.56
CA LEU A 139 2.88 5.73 -2.88
C LEU A 139 4.09 6.68 -2.99
N LEU A 140 3.95 7.94 -2.57
CA LEU A 140 5.07 8.88 -2.55
C LEU A 140 6.20 8.42 -1.61
N THR A 141 5.88 7.74 -0.52
CA THR A 141 6.87 7.16 0.39
C THR A 141 7.64 6.03 -0.30
N VAL A 142 6.95 5.16 -1.04
CA VAL A 142 7.58 4.11 -1.86
C VAL A 142 8.47 4.75 -2.93
N GLN A 143 8.02 5.80 -3.59
CA GLN A 143 8.82 6.52 -4.61
C GLN A 143 10.12 7.06 -4.04
N ALA A 144 10.07 7.73 -2.89
CA ALA A 144 11.26 8.25 -2.23
C ALA A 144 12.27 7.14 -1.91
N ARG A 145 11.79 6.02 -1.34
CA ARG A 145 12.63 4.85 -1.06
C ARG A 145 13.21 4.22 -2.33
N LEU A 146 12.47 4.23 -3.44
CA LEU A 146 12.99 3.73 -4.73
C LEU A 146 14.06 4.65 -5.33
N TYR A 147 13.96 5.97 -5.12
CA TYR A 147 15.04 6.89 -5.46
C TYR A 147 16.30 6.58 -4.63
N ASP A 148 16.14 6.32 -3.33
CA ASP A 148 17.26 5.92 -2.46
C ASP A 148 17.97 4.66 -2.97
N VAL A 149 17.21 3.66 -3.42
CA VAL A 149 17.75 2.42 -4.00
C VAL A 149 18.43 2.68 -5.35
N ARG A 150 17.79 3.44 -6.25
CA ARG A 150 18.36 3.74 -7.58
C ARG A 150 19.69 4.47 -7.47
N ASP A 151 19.74 5.49 -6.62
CA ASP A 151 20.90 6.37 -6.47
C ASP A 151 21.93 5.82 -5.48
N ASP A 152 21.63 4.69 -4.82
CA ASP A 152 22.41 4.10 -3.73
C ASP A 152 22.81 5.16 -2.69
N THR A 153 21.81 5.95 -2.26
CA THR A 153 22.00 7.11 -1.35
C THR A 153 22.51 6.69 0.02
N LEU A 154 22.22 5.45 0.42
CA LEU A 154 22.67 4.84 1.67
C LEU A 154 24.05 4.15 1.54
N HIS A 155 24.69 4.23 0.37
CA HIS A 155 26.01 3.68 0.08
C HIS A 155 26.18 2.22 0.50
N GLN A 156 25.19 1.39 0.17
CA GLN A 156 25.17 -0.02 0.52
C GLN A 156 25.92 -0.89 -0.50
N GLY A 157 26.42 -0.29 -1.59
CA GLY A 157 27.10 -1.05 -2.65
C GLY A 157 26.10 -1.89 -3.44
N LEU A 158 24.95 -1.29 -3.77
CA LEU A 158 23.88 -2.00 -4.48
C LEU A 158 24.33 -2.41 -5.87
N ASP A 159 24.01 -3.64 -6.25
CA ASP A 159 24.30 -4.18 -7.57
C ASP A 159 23.63 -3.32 -8.65
N PRO A 160 24.33 -3.01 -9.77
CA PRO A 160 23.75 -2.23 -10.86
C PRO A 160 22.38 -2.73 -11.34
N THR A 161 22.14 -4.04 -11.29
CA THR A 161 20.87 -4.64 -11.69
C THR A 161 19.74 -4.28 -10.74
N VAL A 162 20.00 -4.24 -9.43
CA VAL A 162 19.03 -3.83 -8.41
C VAL A 162 18.66 -2.36 -8.59
N ARG A 163 19.66 -1.51 -8.85
CA ARG A 163 19.46 -0.08 -9.12
C ARG A 163 18.66 0.17 -10.40
N VAL A 164 18.94 -0.58 -11.47
CA VAL A 164 18.16 -0.54 -12.71
C VAL A 164 16.73 -1.05 -12.50
N ALA A 165 16.53 -2.08 -11.67
CA ALA A 165 15.20 -2.57 -11.32
C ALA A 165 14.38 -1.51 -10.54
N ALA A 166 15.02 -0.74 -9.65
CA ALA A 166 14.39 0.39 -8.97
C ALA A 166 13.98 1.49 -9.97
N GLN A 167 14.84 1.83 -10.94
CA GLN A 167 14.48 2.75 -12.03
C GLN A 167 13.29 2.25 -12.86
N ALA A 168 13.26 0.95 -13.19
CA ALA A 168 12.12 0.36 -13.91
C ALA A 168 10.82 0.46 -13.10
N SER A 169 10.92 0.28 -11.78
CA SER A 169 9.78 0.42 -10.86
C SER A 169 9.30 1.88 -10.76
N LEU A 170 10.21 2.86 -10.82
CA LEU A 170 9.87 4.29 -10.88
C LEU A 170 9.13 4.69 -12.16
N LEU A 171 9.55 4.19 -13.33
CA LEU A 171 8.86 4.48 -14.60
C LEU A 171 7.41 4.02 -14.59
N VAL A 172 7.18 2.89 -13.94
CA VAL A 172 5.85 2.37 -13.71
C VAL A 172 5.08 3.18 -12.69
N PHE A 173 5.74 3.54 -11.59
CA PHE A 173 5.16 4.35 -10.54
C PHE A 173 4.57 5.64 -11.12
N ASP A 174 5.30 6.30 -12.03
CA ASP A 174 4.86 7.50 -12.72
C ASP A 174 3.55 7.27 -13.49
N LYS A 175 3.41 6.10 -14.16
CA LYS A 175 2.17 5.72 -14.83
C LYS A 175 1.00 5.57 -13.85
N TYR A 176 1.23 4.96 -12.67
CA TYR A 176 0.18 4.81 -11.66
C TYR A 176 -0.20 6.10 -10.97
N MET A 177 0.77 6.94 -10.66
CA MET A 177 0.51 8.24 -10.06
C MET A 177 -0.29 9.12 -10.99
N LYS A 178 0.03 9.10 -12.30
CA LYS A 178 -0.77 9.79 -13.30
C LYS A 178 -2.23 9.33 -13.27
N PHE A 179 -2.48 8.03 -13.27
CA PHE A 179 -3.84 7.49 -13.15
C PHE A 179 -4.52 7.91 -11.83
N ALA A 180 -3.82 7.80 -10.69
CA ALA A 180 -4.38 8.08 -9.37
C ALA A 180 -4.71 9.57 -9.16
N ILE A 181 -3.97 10.48 -9.78
CA ILE A 181 -4.15 11.93 -9.61
C ILE A 181 -4.99 12.53 -10.73
N GLU A 182 -4.77 12.15 -11.99
CA GLU A 182 -5.43 12.77 -13.14
C GLU A 182 -6.71 12.05 -13.56
N GLU A 183 -6.73 10.72 -13.55
CA GLU A 183 -7.84 9.91 -14.08
C GLU A 183 -8.85 9.48 -13.00
N SER A 184 -8.45 9.51 -11.72
CA SER A 184 -9.31 9.16 -10.60
C SER A 184 -9.49 10.32 -9.62
N ASP A 185 -10.72 10.76 -9.43
CA ASP A 185 -11.02 11.79 -8.44
C ASP A 185 -11.08 11.23 -7.02
N VAL A 186 -11.16 9.91 -6.84
CA VAL A 186 -11.38 9.25 -5.55
C VAL A 186 -10.27 9.57 -4.55
N TYR A 187 -9.02 9.35 -4.94
CA TYR A 187 -7.88 9.57 -4.06
C TYR A 187 -7.66 11.05 -3.76
N THR A 188 -7.80 11.90 -4.78
CA THR A 188 -7.71 13.36 -4.65
C THR A 188 -8.75 13.88 -3.68
N ILE A 189 -10.03 13.52 -3.88
CA ILE A 189 -11.13 13.93 -3.01
C ILE A 189 -10.91 13.41 -1.59
N ALA A 190 -10.52 12.15 -1.41
CA ALA A 190 -10.28 11.57 -0.08
C ALA A 190 -9.21 12.35 0.70
N ILE A 191 -8.15 12.83 0.04
CA ILE A 191 -7.13 13.66 0.70
C ILE A 191 -7.65 15.07 0.98
N VAL A 192 -8.34 15.69 0.03
CA VAL A 192 -8.87 17.05 0.20
C VAL A 192 -9.94 17.10 1.31
N ILE A 193 -10.75 16.05 1.45
CA ILE A 193 -11.79 15.96 2.47
C ILE A 193 -11.25 15.57 3.85
N CYS A 194 -9.96 15.23 3.98
CA CYS A 194 -9.28 15.13 5.28
C CYS A 194 -9.07 16.53 5.87
N PRO A 195 -9.68 16.88 7.03
CA PRO A 195 -9.65 18.25 7.57
C PRO A 195 -8.27 18.78 7.92
N HIS A 196 -7.32 17.88 8.25
CA HIS A 196 -5.93 18.21 8.58
C HIS A 196 -5.00 18.31 7.36
N ARG A 197 -5.46 17.88 6.17
CA ARG A 197 -4.67 17.88 4.92
C ARG A 197 -5.18 18.94 3.96
N LYS A 198 -6.44 18.82 3.54
CA LYS A 198 -7.06 19.65 2.52
C LYS A 198 -6.18 19.80 1.27
N LEU A 199 -6.37 20.90 0.54
CA LEU A 199 -5.50 21.36 -0.54
C LEU A 199 -4.08 21.68 -0.05
N LYS A 200 -3.89 22.03 1.24
CA LYS A 200 -2.58 22.34 1.80
C LYS A 200 -1.59 21.17 1.64
N TRP A 201 -2.02 19.93 1.83
CA TRP A 201 -1.14 18.76 1.71
C TRP A 201 -0.50 18.61 0.32
N PHE A 202 -1.24 18.96 -0.72
CA PHE A 202 -0.79 18.97 -2.11
C PHE A 202 0.12 20.17 -2.39
N ALA A 203 -0.24 21.34 -1.88
CA ALA A 203 0.58 22.55 -2.01
C ALA A 203 1.97 22.37 -1.38
N ASP A 204 2.03 21.76 -0.19
CA ASP A 204 3.28 21.45 0.52
C ASP A 204 4.17 20.45 -0.26
N ARG A 205 3.64 19.81 -1.31
CA ARG A 205 4.31 18.85 -2.20
C ARG A 205 4.44 19.35 -3.65
N ASN A 206 4.22 20.65 -3.88
CA ASN A 206 4.33 21.31 -5.19
C ASN A 206 3.37 20.78 -6.27
N PHE A 207 2.20 20.25 -5.89
CA PHE A 207 1.15 19.94 -6.85
C PHE A 207 0.38 21.21 -7.26
N GLU A 208 -0.15 21.22 -8.49
CA GLU A 208 -1.01 22.29 -8.97
C GLU A 208 -2.40 22.23 -8.32
N MET A 209 -2.79 23.32 -7.64
CA MET A 209 -3.97 23.30 -6.78
C MET A 209 -5.28 23.61 -7.49
N ASP A 210 -5.24 24.48 -8.51
CA ASP A 210 -6.43 24.92 -9.23
C ASP A 210 -7.20 23.79 -9.94
N PRO A 211 -6.55 22.86 -10.67
CA PRO A 211 -7.26 21.73 -11.26
C PRO A 211 -7.81 20.77 -10.19
N LEU A 212 -7.10 20.58 -9.07
CA LEU A 212 -7.58 19.75 -7.96
C LEU A 212 -8.82 20.36 -7.30
N ARG A 213 -8.76 21.66 -6.97
CA ARG A 213 -9.87 22.42 -6.39
C ARG A 213 -11.11 22.35 -7.30
N SER A 214 -10.93 22.61 -8.59
CA SER A 214 -12.03 22.64 -9.56
C SER A 214 -12.75 21.29 -9.65
N ARG A 215 -12.00 20.18 -9.68
CA ARG A 215 -12.59 18.83 -9.71
C ARG A 215 -13.36 18.47 -8.45
N VAL A 216 -12.81 18.77 -7.27
CA VAL A 216 -13.50 18.52 -5.99
C VAL A 216 -14.81 19.30 -5.90
N VAL A 217 -14.79 20.57 -6.34
CA VAL A 217 -15.99 21.43 -6.37
C VAL A 217 -17.04 20.88 -7.34
N LEU A 218 -16.65 20.58 -8.58
CA LEU A 218 -17.53 20.03 -9.60
C LEU A 218 -18.18 18.73 -9.12
N ARG A 219 -17.38 17.82 -8.54
CA ARG A 219 -17.89 16.53 -8.04
C ARG A 219 -18.86 16.68 -6.87
N TYR A 220 -18.61 17.64 -5.98
CA TYR A 220 -19.52 17.97 -4.89
C TYR A 220 -20.87 18.49 -5.41
N GLU A 221 -20.84 19.39 -6.39
CA GLU A 221 -22.04 19.98 -6.98
C GLU A 221 -22.88 18.95 -7.76
N GLU A 222 -22.22 18.04 -8.47
CA GLU A 222 -22.86 16.95 -9.21
C GLU A 222 -23.54 15.90 -8.30
N LEU A 223 -22.81 15.39 -7.31
CA LEU A 223 -23.26 14.23 -6.52
C LEU A 223 -24.08 14.61 -5.29
N TYR A 224 -23.90 15.82 -4.76
CA TYR A 224 -24.55 16.28 -3.53
C TYR A 224 -25.32 17.58 -3.77
N PRO A 225 -26.28 17.66 -4.71
CA PRO A 225 -27.00 18.88 -5.02
C PRO A 225 -27.88 19.35 -3.84
N PHE A 226 -28.15 20.66 -3.80
CA PHE A 226 -29.02 21.28 -2.81
C PHE A 226 -30.47 20.76 -2.97
N GLY A 227 -31.05 20.21 -1.90
CA GLY A 227 -32.43 19.68 -1.91
C GLY A 227 -32.59 18.23 -2.37
N SER A 228 -31.52 17.42 -2.34
CA SER A 228 -31.62 15.96 -2.52
C SER A 228 -32.48 15.35 -1.39
N ARG A 229 -33.48 14.54 -1.74
CA ARG A 229 -34.55 13.97 -0.88
C ARG A 229 -34.11 13.12 0.34
N GLN A 230 -32.83 13.11 0.71
CA GLN A 230 -32.27 12.34 1.83
C GLN A 230 -31.91 13.21 3.05
N ASP A 231 -32.55 14.38 3.24
CA ASP A 231 -32.47 15.18 4.47
C ASP A 231 -33.17 14.52 5.69
N SER A 232 -33.61 13.27 5.57
CA SER A 232 -34.07 12.47 6.70
C SER A 232 -32.93 11.57 7.17
N PRO A 233 -32.51 11.66 8.46
CA PRO A 233 -31.53 10.72 8.99
C PRO A 233 -32.07 9.29 8.84
N PRO A 234 -31.23 8.29 8.51
CA PRO A 234 -31.65 6.90 8.56
C PRO A 234 -32.14 6.60 9.99
N PRO A 235 -33.22 5.80 10.17
CA PRO A 235 -33.71 5.48 11.50
C PRO A 235 -32.63 4.68 12.23
N VAL A 236 -31.94 5.35 13.15
CA VAL A 236 -31.04 4.71 14.11
C VAL A 236 -31.93 3.94 15.07
N GLN A 237 -32.04 2.63 14.90
CA GLN A 237 -32.52 1.73 15.94
C GLN A 237 -31.44 1.64 17.02
N GLN A 238 -31.46 2.60 17.95
CA GLN A 238 -30.67 2.57 19.17
C GLN A 238 -31.52 1.94 20.28
N GLU A 239 -31.34 0.64 20.51
CA GLU A 239 -31.56 0.07 21.84
C GLU A 239 -30.40 0.51 22.72
N TYR A 240 -30.57 1.64 23.42
CA TYR A 240 -29.71 2.02 24.54
C TYR A 240 -30.53 1.96 25.82
N TRP A 241 -30.08 1.14 26.76
CA TRP A 241 -30.53 1.14 28.14
C TRP A 241 -30.21 2.49 28.77
N SER A 242 -31.23 3.34 28.94
CA SER A 242 -31.09 4.61 29.66
C SER A 242 -31.40 4.35 31.14
N THR A 243 -30.37 4.40 31.99
CA THR A 243 -30.56 4.56 33.44
C THR A 243 -29.97 5.91 33.82
N GLY A 244 -30.78 6.95 33.74
CA GLY A 244 -30.44 8.33 34.11
C GLY A 244 -31.63 9.00 34.80
N ASN A 245 -31.38 9.57 35.97
CA ASN A 245 -32.36 9.98 36.97
C ASN A 245 -33.18 11.24 36.56
N ILE A 246 -34.49 11.22 36.81
CA ILE A 246 -35.54 12.20 36.43
C ILE A 246 -35.36 13.65 36.94
N PHE A 247 -34.35 13.92 37.77
CA PHE A 247 -34.18 15.22 38.43
C PHE A 247 -33.18 16.19 37.76
N THR A 248 -32.45 15.79 36.72
CA THR A 248 -31.42 16.65 36.09
C THR A 248 -31.88 17.41 34.84
N GLN A 249 -33.14 17.27 34.42
CA GLN A 249 -33.62 17.73 33.11
C GLN A 249 -34.33 19.10 33.10
N ARG A 250 -34.22 19.93 34.15
CA ARG A 250 -35.02 21.17 34.28
C ARG A 250 -34.30 22.49 33.96
N HIS A 251 -32.98 22.50 33.73
CA HIS A 251 -32.23 23.75 33.50
C HIS A 251 -31.12 23.65 32.43
N SER A 252 -31.45 23.14 31.24
CA SER A 252 -30.57 23.30 30.07
C SER A 252 -31.31 24.04 28.96
N SER A 253 -31.49 25.35 29.16
CA SER A 253 -31.89 26.27 28.10
C SER A 253 -30.67 26.52 27.21
N SER A 254 -30.56 25.79 26.10
CA SER A 254 -29.72 26.20 24.97
C SER A 254 -30.60 26.25 23.74
N SER A 255 -31.18 27.44 23.51
CA SER A 255 -31.80 27.80 22.24
C SER A 255 -30.70 27.87 21.18
N VAL A 256 -30.61 26.86 20.33
CA VAL A 256 -29.77 26.91 19.13
C VAL A 256 -30.58 27.66 18.06
N PRO A 257 -30.13 28.84 17.58
CA PRO A 257 -30.80 29.53 16.50
C PRO A 257 -30.63 28.77 15.16
N PRO A 258 -31.59 28.88 14.23
CA PRO A 258 -31.53 28.20 12.94
C PRO A 258 -30.36 28.71 12.09
N VAL A 259 -29.68 27.76 11.43
CA VAL A 259 -28.40 27.93 10.72
C VAL A 259 -28.59 28.71 9.41
N PRO A 260 -27.76 29.73 9.10
CA PRO A 260 -27.70 30.31 7.75
C PRO A 260 -27.01 29.33 6.79
N ALA A 261 -27.62 29.11 5.62
CA ALA A 261 -27.24 28.17 4.56
C ALA A 261 -25.83 28.34 3.94
N SER A 262 -25.01 29.27 4.43
CA SER A 262 -23.72 29.63 3.83
C SER A 262 -22.52 28.77 4.28
N ALA A 263 -22.69 27.88 5.27
CA ALA A 263 -21.60 27.10 5.85
C ALA A 263 -21.44 25.67 5.28
N ASP A 264 -22.45 25.13 4.60
CA ASP A 264 -22.47 23.78 4.01
C ASP A 264 -22.09 23.81 2.52
N THR A 265 -21.05 24.55 2.18
CA THR A 265 -20.48 24.62 0.84
C THR A 265 -19.06 24.07 0.87
N ILE A 266 -18.69 23.36 -0.20
CA ILE A 266 -17.32 22.84 -0.35
C ILE A 266 -16.31 23.99 -0.39
N GLN A 267 -16.68 25.13 -0.98
CA GLN A 267 -15.85 26.34 -1.04
C GLN A 267 -15.52 26.86 0.36
N ALA A 268 -16.52 27.02 1.24
CA ALA A 268 -16.30 27.44 2.61
C ALA A 268 -15.40 26.46 3.40
N TYR A 269 -15.45 25.17 3.09
CA TYR A 269 -14.54 24.19 3.67
C TYR A 269 -13.10 24.30 3.14
N LEU A 270 -12.93 24.51 1.84
CA LEU A 270 -11.62 24.64 1.20
C LEU A 270 -10.90 25.94 1.61
N ASP A 271 -11.64 27.01 1.87
CA ASP A 271 -11.09 28.30 2.32
C ASP A 271 -10.85 28.34 3.84
N ALA A 272 -11.52 27.46 4.61
CA ALA A 272 -11.29 27.35 6.05
C ALA A 272 -9.89 26.76 6.34
N PRO A 273 -9.24 27.16 7.45
CA PRO A 273 -7.94 26.61 7.86
C PRO A 273 -8.01 25.09 8.07
N VAL A 274 -6.85 24.43 8.01
CA VAL A 274 -6.75 23.01 8.36
C VAL A 274 -7.08 22.80 9.83
N VAL A 275 -7.72 21.68 10.15
CA VAL A 275 -8.03 21.29 11.52
C VAL A 275 -6.82 20.56 12.11
N PRO A 276 -6.29 21.00 13.27
CA PRO A 276 -5.15 20.33 13.91
C PRO A 276 -5.45 18.86 14.26
N PRO A 277 -4.47 17.94 14.15
CA PRO A 277 -4.66 16.52 14.50
C PRO A 277 -5.16 16.29 15.93
N GLU A 278 -4.81 17.17 16.87
CA GLU A 278 -5.21 17.08 18.27
C GLU A 278 -6.73 17.24 18.42
N VAL A 279 -7.34 18.12 17.63
CA VAL A 279 -8.79 18.31 17.59
C VAL A 279 -9.45 17.08 16.97
N LEU A 280 -8.87 16.50 15.92
CA LEU A 280 -9.40 15.27 15.32
C LEU A 280 -9.35 14.10 16.30
N ALA A 281 -8.28 13.98 17.10
CA ALA A 281 -8.17 12.94 18.12
C ALA A 281 -9.28 13.04 19.17
N GLN A 282 -9.66 14.24 19.59
CA GLN A 282 -10.78 14.47 20.52
C GLN A 282 -12.14 14.00 19.96
N HIS A 283 -12.28 14.01 18.63
CA HIS A 283 -13.48 13.53 17.94
C HIS A 283 -13.41 12.04 17.55
N GLY A 284 -12.39 11.28 17.98
CA GLY A 284 -12.22 9.88 17.57
C GLY A 284 -11.69 9.71 16.14
N GLY A 285 -10.94 10.71 15.64
CA GLY A 285 -10.33 10.71 14.32
C GLY A 285 -11.15 11.41 13.24
N VAL A 286 -10.75 11.25 11.98
CA VAL A 286 -11.35 11.95 10.83
C VAL A 286 -12.83 11.57 10.64
N ILE A 287 -13.18 10.30 10.78
CA ILE A 287 -14.56 9.83 10.63
C ILE A 287 -15.45 10.38 11.74
N GLY A 288 -14.99 10.35 12.99
CA GLY A 288 -15.77 10.88 14.11
C GLY A 288 -15.97 12.41 14.03
N TYR A 289 -14.97 13.15 13.51
CA TYR A 289 -15.12 14.56 13.19
C TYR A 289 -16.25 14.81 12.19
N TRP A 290 -16.28 14.06 11.08
CA TRP A 290 -17.32 14.21 10.05
C TRP A 290 -18.70 13.78 10.53
N ASN A 291 -18.80 12.75 11.37
CA ASN A 291 -20.06 12.37 12.01
C ASN A 291 -20.65 13.50 12.88
N ASN A 292 -19.80 14.25 13.59
CA ASN A 292 -20.25 15.40 14.38
C ASN A 292 -20.71 16.57 13.48
N GLU A 293 -20.00 16.80 12.38
CA GLU A 293 -20.33 17.85 11.41
C GLU A 293 -21.59 17.56 10.58
N LEU A 294 -22.16 16.36 10.59
CA LEU A 294 -23.46 16.07 9.96
C LEU A 294 -24.59 17.00 10.42
N SER A 295 -24.54 17.44 11.68
CA SER A 295 -25.54 18.36 12.24
C SER A 295 -25.41 19.79 11.70
N ARG A 296 -24.22 20.19 11.26
CA ARG A 296 -23.89 21.57 10.86
C ARG A 296 -23.74 21.73 9.35
N ARG A 297 -23.22 20.70 8.69
CA ARG A 297 -22.83 20.64 7.28
C ARG A 297 -23.20 19.28 6.69
N PRO A 298 -24.50 18.95 6.60
CA PRO A 298 -24.97 17.61 6.26
C PRO A 298 -24.48 17.15 4.88
N ARG A 299 -24.47 18.01 3.86
CA ARG A 299 -24.05 17.62 2.50
C ARG A 299 -22.56 17.35 2.43
N LEU A 300 -21.75 18.25 3.00
CA LEU A 300 -20.31 18.10 3.00
C LEU A 300 -19.87 16.90 3.85
N ALA A 301 -20.46 16.72 5.03
CA ALA A 301 -20.16 15.57 5.89
C ALA A 301 -20.56 14.25 5.23
N ARG A 302 -21.66 14.22 4.46
CA ARG A 302 -22.04 13.04 3.68
C ARG A 302 -20.99 12.69 2.62
N MET A 303 -20.54 13.66 1.83
CA MET A 303 -19.44 13.46 0.88
C MET A 303 -18.19 12.91 1.57
N ALA A 304 -17.82 13.49 2.70
CA ALA A 304 -16.66 13.05 3.45
C ALA A 304 -16.78 11.59 3.92
N LEU A 305 -17.93 11.21 4.47
CA LEU A 305 -18.17 9.85 4.92
C LEU A 305 -18.18 8.88 3.73
N ASP A 306 -18.83 9.21 2.62
CA ASP A 306 -18.90 8.32 1.44
C ASP A 306 -17.48 8.05 0.86
N TYR A 307 -16.63 9.07 0.75
CA TYR A 307 -15.28 8.92 0.20
C TYR A 307 -14.27 8.34 1.18
N LEU A 308 -14.36 8.70 2.47
CA LEU A 308 -13.41 8.21 3.46
C LEU A 308 -13.74 6.79 3.90
N THR A 309 -15.01 6.42 4.06
CA THR A 309 -15.39 5.05 4.45
C THR A 309 -15.35 4.05 3.31
N ALA A 310 -15.14 4.49 2.07
CA ALA A 310 -14.85 3.60 0.97
C ALA A 310 -13.67 2.69 1.35
N PRO A 311 -13.80 1.36 1.18
CA PRO A 311 -12.69 0.47 1.47
C PRO A 311 -11.51 0.88 0.60
N ALA A 312 -10.34 1.04 1.20
CA ALA A 312 -9.11 0.98 0.42
C ALA A 312 -9.14 -0.37 -0.31
N PRO A 313 -8.82 -0.42 -1.61
CA PRO A 313 -9.07 -1.63 -2.35
C PRO A 313 -8.29 -2.79 -1.70
N ASN A 314 -9.00 -3.91 -1.49
CA ASN A 314 -8.53 -4.99 -0.63
C ASN A 314 -7.54 -5.85 -1.40
N VAL A 315 -6.34 -6.10 -0.86
CA VAL A 315 -5.35 -7.04 -1.44
C VAL A 315 -5.87 -8.50 -1.46
N ARG A 316 -6.97 -8.79 -0.74
CA ARG A 316 -7.52 -10.14 -0.55
C ARG A 316 -8.58 -10.57 -1.57
N GLU A 317 -9.20 -9.65 -2.32
CA GLU A 317 -10.21 -10.02 -3.31
C GLU A 317 -9.60 -10.10 -4.72
N ASN A 318 -9.64 -11.30 -5.30
CA ASN A 318 -9.28 -11.60 -6.69
C ASN A 318 -10.22 -10.84 -7.66
N VAL A 319 -10.02 -9.53 -7.82
CA VAL A 319 -10.68 -8.74 -8.87
C VAL A 319 -9.63 -8.39 -9.93
N PRO A 320 -9.81 -8.78 -11.20
CA PRO A 320 -8.85 -8.52 -12.28
C PRO A 320 -8.69 -7.04 -12.68
N GLY A 321 -9.32 -6.09 -12.00
CA GLY A 321 -9.29 -4.67 -12.32
C GLY A 321 -8.48 -3.90 -11.29
N ALA A 322 -7.62 -2.99 -11.75
CA ALA A 322 -6.73 -2.10 -11.00
C ALA A 322 -5.45 -2.71 -10.39
N TYR A 323 -5.42 -3.97 -9.96
CA TYR A 323 -4.18 -4.59 -9.41
C TYR A 323 -3.34 -5.37 -10.41
N GLY A 324 -3.90 -5.77 -11.56
CA GLY A 324 -3.14 -6.37 -12.68
C GLY A 324 -2.09 -5.42 -13.26
N CYS A 325 -2.08 -4.19 -12.78
CA CYS A 325 -1.22 -3.13 -13.19
C CYS A 325 0.19 -3.26 -12.56
N TRP A 326 0.33 -3.71 -11.31
CA TRP A 326 1.64 -4.05 -10.72
C TRP A 326 2.28 -5.30 -11.35
N PHE A 327 1.50 -6.16 -12.03
CA PHE A 327 1.97 -7.33 -12.78
C PHE A 327 2.70 -6.95 -14.08
N VAL A 328 2.28 -5.85 -14.72
CA VAL A 328 2.87 -5.30 -15.96
C VAL A 328 4.27 -4.71 -15.70
N VAL A 329 4.56 -4.31 -14.47
CA VAL A 329 5.80 -3.63 -14.07
C VAL A 329 7.01 -4.52 -14.14
N TRP A 330 6.84 -5.76 -13.67
CA TRP A 330 7.91 -6.75 -13.65
C TRP A 330 7.91 -7.63 -14.91
N ASN A 331 6.74 -7.88 -15.52
CA ASN A 331 6.63 -8.68 -16.75
C ASN A 331 6.62 -7.86 -18.05
N SER A 332 6.64 -6.52 -17.98
CA SER A 332 6.67 -5.64 -19.18
C SER A 332 7.86 -4.70 -19.19
N ALA A 333 8.92 -4.99 -18.42
CA ALA A 333 10.25 -4.57 -18.83
C ALA A 333 10.52 -5.20 -20.21
N PRO A 334 10.69 -4.41 -21.29
CA PRO A 334 10.77 -4.92 -22.64
C PRO A 334 11.92 -5.92 -22.80
N ALA A 335 11.69 -6.85 -23.71
CA ALA A 335 12.61 -7.86 -24.22
C ALA A 335 14.01 -7.29 -24.48
#